data_AF-A0A7V9GFV6-F1
#
_entry.id   AF-A0A7V9GFV6-F1
#
_cell.length_a   1.000
_cell.length_b   1.000
_cell.length_c   1.000
_cell.angle_alpha   90.00
_cell.angle_beta   90.00
_cell.angle_gamma   90.00
#
_symmetry.space_group_name_H-M   'P 1'
#
loop_
_entity.id
_entity.type
_entity.pdbx_description
1 polymer ?
#
loop_
_entity_poly.entity_id
_entity_poly.type
_entity_poly.pdbx_seq_one_letter_code
_entity_poly.pdbx_strand_id
1 'polypeptide(L)'
;MSTPVRRRLIFFAAADPRYEPRPAWSAYHFAAVASGAGLDAEVRLAGDAVRVAQEDGIEDSPLGKELRIKARDGQDGPFLVSL
;
A
#
# COMPACT_ATOMS: atom_id res chain seq x y z
N MET A 1 -10.91 -32.08 -7.69
CA MET A 1 -10.65 -31.33 -6.45
C MET A 1 -10.59 -29.86 -6.83
N SER A 2 -11.49 -29.03 -6.30
CA SER A 2 -11.45 -27.58 -6.50
C SER A 2 -10.30 -26.99 -5.69
N THR A 3 -9.40 -26.27 -6.36
CA THR A 3 -8.33 -25.53 -5.69
C THR A 3 -8.96 -24.58 -4.67
N PRO A 4 -8.53 -24.56 -3.39
CA PRO A 4 -9.04 -23.59 -2.44
C PRO A 4 -8.77 -22.18 -2.98
N VAL A 5 -9.82 -21.38 -3.15
CA VAL A 5 -9.69 -19.97 -3.49
C VAL A 5 -9.01 -19.30 -2.30
N ARG A 6 -7.73 -18.92 -2.46
CA ARG A 6 -7.02 -18.16 -1.42
C ARG A 6 -7.77 -16.84 -1.22
N ARG A 7 -8.18 -16.54 0.01
CA ARG A 7 -8.81 -15.26 0.34
C ARG A 7 -7.72 -14.18 0.34
N ARG A 8 -7.96 -13.10 -0.40
CA ARG A 8 -7.06 -11.95 -0.45
C ARG A 8 -7.31 -11.01 0.72
N LEU A 9 -6.24 -10.53 1.34
CA LEU A 9 -6.28 -9.45 2.33
C LEU A 9 -6.16 -8.10 1.62
N ILE A 10 -7.11 -7.21 1.85
CA ILE A 10 -7.11 -5.86 1.24
C ILE A 10 -6.82 -4.85 2.33
N PHE A 11 -5.72 -4.12 2.18
CA PHE A 11 -5.34 -3.00 3.04
C PHE A 11 -5.68 -1.69 2.33
N PHE A 12 -6.63 -0.97 2.90
CA PHE A 12 -7.24 0.19 2.27
C PHE A 12 -6.71 1.50 2.84
N ALA A 13 -6.45 2.49 1.98
CA ALA A 13 -6.15 3.86 2.40
C ALA A 13 -6.94 4.86 1.54
N ALA A 14 -7.48 5.91 2.20
CA ALA A 14 -8.21 6.98 1.54
C ALA A 14 -7.73 8.40 1.88
N ALA A 15 -6.98 8.56 2.97
CA ALA A 15 -6.49 9.85 3.44
C ALA A 15 -5.41 10.42 2.51
N ASP A 16 -5.36 11.75 2.41
CA ASP A 16 -4.35 12.47 1.63
C ASP A 16 -2.94 12.29 2.26
N PRO A 17 -1.99 11.63 1.57
CA PRO A 17 -0.66 11.38 2.10
C PRO A 17 0.24 12.63 2.18
N ARG A 18 -0.22 13.79 1.70
CA ARG A 18 0.43 15.09 1.95
C ARG A 18 0.20 15.61 3.36
N TYR A 19 -0.93 15.27 3.98
CA TYR A 19 -1.31 15.74 5.31
C TYR A 19 -1.32 14.61 6.34
N GLU A 20 -1.66 13.39 5.91
CA GLU A 20 -1.74 12.20 6.74
C GLU A 20 -1.10 11.01 6.02
N PRO A 21 0.24 10.86 6.01
CA PRO A 21 0.91 9.75 5.32
C PRO A 21 0.73 8.38 6.01
N ARG A 22 0.36 8.37 7.30
CA ARG A 22 0.33 7.15 8.12
C ARG A 22 -0.66 6.07 7.64
N PRO A 23 -1.89 6.39 7.20
CA PRO A 23 -2.82 5.39 6.68
C PRO A 23 -2.27 4.66 5.44
N ALA A 24 -1.75 5.40 4.47
CA ALA A 24 -1.09 4.82 3.30
C ALA A 24 0.13 3.99 3.70
N TRP A 25 1.01 4.54 4.56
CA TRP A 25 2.18 3.81 5.06
C TRP A 25 1.78 2.48 5.72
N SER A 26 0.73 2.48 6.53
CA SER A 26 0.24 1.28 7.22
C SER A 26 -0.27 0.24 6.23
N ALA A 27 -1.00 0.67 5.21
CA ALA A 27 -1.52 -0.23 4.19
C ALA A 27 -0.40 -0.97 3.45
N TYR A 28 0.62 -0.24 2.98
CA TYR A 28 1.80 -0.84 2.35
C TYR A 28 2.59 -1.73 3.32
N HIS A 29 2.76 -1.30 4.58
CA HIS A 29 3.48 -2.08 5.58
C HIS A 29 2.83 -3.44 5.82
N PHE A 30 1.52 -3.47 6.08
CA PHE A 30 0.83 -4.71 6.37
C PHE A 30 0.64 -5.60 5.13
N ALA A 31 0.53 -5.03 3.94
CA ALA A 31 0.57 -5.80 2.70
C ALA A 31 1.91 -6.54 2.54
N ALA A 32 3.04 -5.85 2.77
CA ALA A 32 4.36 -6.47 2.73
C ALA A 32 4.52 -7.58 3.79
N VAL A 33 4.05 -7.36 5.02
CA VAL A 33 4.06 -8.38 6.08
C VAL A 33 3.20 -9.59 5.70
N ALA A 34 2.00 -9.38 5.17
CA ALA A 34 1.10 -10.44 4.75
C ALA A 34 1.70 -11.28 3.60
N SER A 35 2.26 -10.63 2.57
CA SER A 35 2.96 -11.32 1.49
C SER A 35 4.18 -12.09 1.98
N GLY A 36 4.95 -11.52 2.92
CA GLY A 36 6.08 -12.21 3.56
C GLY A 36 5.67 -13.47 4.34
N ALA A 37 4.42 -13.53 4.82
CA ALA A 37 3.81 -14.70 5.45
C ALA A 37 3.16 -15.68 4.45
N GLY A 38 3.30 -15.45 3.14
CA GLY A 38 2.73 -16.31 2.08
C GLY A 38 1.23 -16.11 1.83
N LEU A 39 0.65 -15.00 2.32
CA LEU A 39 -0.75 -14.65 2.10
C LEU A 39 -0.91 -13.82 0.82
N ASP A 40 -2.06 -13.96 0.14
CA ASP A 40 -2.42 -13.06 -0.97
C ASP A 40 -2.86 -11.72 -0.39
N ALA A 41 -2.23 -10.63 -0.84
CA ALA A 41 -2.42 -9.29 -0.30
C ALA A 41 -2.55 -8.24 -1.40
N GLU A 42 -3.28 -7.17 -1.09
CA GLU A 42 -3.48 -6.02 -1.95
C GLU A 42 -3.52 -4.74 -1.13
N VAL A 43 -2.86 -3.69 -1.63
CA VAL A 43 -3.07 -2.30 -1.20
C VAL A 43 -4.10 -1.68 -2.14
N ARG A 44 -5.21 -1.19 -1.59
CA ARG A 44 -6.22 -0.46 -2.34
C ARG A 44 -6.24 0.99 -1.92
N LEU A 45 -5.84 1.86 -2.84
CA LEU A 45 -5.87 3.31 -2.67
C LEU A 45 -7.19 3.84 -3.22
N ALA A 46 -7.81 4.81 -2.56
CA ALA A 46 -8.98 5.50 -3.08
C ALA A 46 -8.97 6.98 -2.65
N GLY A 47 -9.77 7.82 -3.29
CA GLY A 47 -9.84 9.24 -2.95
C GLY A 47 -8.48 9.91 -3.05
N ASP A 48 -8.11 10.72 -2.06
CA ASP A 48 -6.83 11.45 -2.08
C ASP A 48 -5.61 10.55 -1.89
N ALA A 49 -5.77 9.32 -1.41
CA ALA A 49 -4.67 8.37 -1.27
C ALA A 49 -4.03 7.98 -2.61
N VAL A 50 -4.72 8.16 -3.75
CA VAL A 50 -4.14 7.91 -5.08
C VAL A 50 -2.95 8.81 -5.38
N ARG A 51 -2.80 9.92 -4.64
CA ARG A 51 -1.63 10.82 -4.71
C ARG A 51 -0.32 10.13 -4.36
N VAL A 52 -0.31 8.97 -3.69
CA VAL A 52 0.90 8.17 -3.49
C VAL A 52 1.65 7.88 -4.80
N ALA A 53 0.94 7.81 -5.94
CA ALA A 53 1.53 7.58 -7.26
C ALA A 53 2.12 8.85 -7.92
N GLN A 54 2.01 10.03 -7.30
CA GLN A 54 2.47 11.31 -7.83
C GLN A 54 3.80 11.72 -7.18
N GLU A 55 4.67 12.38 -7.95
CA GLU A 55 6.02 12.79 -7.51
C GLU A 55 5.99 13.69 -6.26
N ASP A 56 5.05 14.63 -6.20
CA ASP A 56 4.83 15.60 -5.12
C ASP A 56 3.65 15.19 -4.22
N GLY A 57 3.15 13.97 -4.36
CA GLY A 57 1.92 13.51 -3.74
C GLY A 57 2.05 13.13 -2.27
N ILE A 58 3.26 13.03 -1.73
CA ILE A 58 3.54 12.59 -0.36
C ILE A 58 4.28 13.70 0.39
N GLU A 59 4.00 13.88 1.68
CA GLU A 59 4.71 14.81 2.56
C GLU A 59 6.24 14.58 2.54
N ASP A 60 7.06 15.63 2.66
CA ASP A 60 8.52 15.51 2.84
C ASP A 60 8.94 15.38 4.32
N SER A 61 8.25 14.51 5.06
CA SER A 61 8.60 14.12 6.42
C SER A 61 9.40 12.81 6.44
N PRO A 62 10.05 12.43 7.55
CA PRO A 62 10.66 11.10 7.67
C PRO A 62 9.67 9.96 7.34
N LEU A 63 8.42 10.06 7.81
CA LEU A 63 7.38 9.07 7.50
C LEU A 63 6.98 9.10 6.02
N GLY A 64 6.91 10.28 5.41
CA GLY A 64 6.66 10.41 3.97
C GLY A 64 7.79 9.84 3.12
N LYS A 65 9.06 9.95 3.55
CA LYS A 65 10.20 9.30 2.88
C LYS A 65 10.10 7.77 2.96
N GLU A 66 9.73 7.24 4.12
CA GLU A 66 9.47 5.80 4.25
C GLU A 66 8.29 5.33 3.40
N LEU A 67 7.20 6.11 3.33
CA LEU A 67 6.07 5.79 2.46
C LEU A 67 6.50 5.74 0.99
N ARG A 68 7.34 6.68 0.52
CA ARG A 68 7.88 6.63 -0.86
C ARG A 68 8.67 5.35 -1.13
N ILE A 69 9.48 4.90 -0.19
CA ILE A 69 10.23 3.64 -0.31
C ILE A 69 9.24 2.47 -0.42
N LYS A 70 8.28 2.38 0.49
CA LYS A 70 7.27 1.32 0.48
C LYS A 70 6.40 1.31 -0.77
N ALA A 71 6.02 2.49 -1.27
CA ALA A 71 5.23 2.64 -2.47
C ALA A 71 6.01 2.15 -3.70
N ARG A 72 7.29 2.49 -3.79
CA ARG A 72 8.21 1.97 -4.82
C ARG A 72 8.35 0.45 -4.71
N ASP A 73 8.60 -0.08 -3.51
CA ASP A 73 8.72 -1.52 -3.27
C ASP A 73 7.43 -2.28 -3.64
N GLY A 74 6.27 -1.65 -3.47
CA GLY A 74 4.97 -2.21 -3.83
C GLY A 74 4.67 -2.22 -5.33
N GLN A 75 5.24 -1.31 -6.12
CA GLN A 75 5.01 -1.26 -7.58
C GLN A 75 5.54 -2.52 -8.30
N ASP A 76 6.70 -3.01 -7.87
CA ASP A 76 7.34 -4.22 -8.41
C ASP A 76 7.28 -5.39 -7.39
N GLY A 77 6.39 -5.29 -6.40
CA GLY A 77 6.40 -6.09 -5.19
C GLY A 77 5.57 -7.38 -5.22
N PRO A 78 5.55 -8.13 -4.10
CA PRO A 78 4.84 -9.41 -3.97
C PRO A 78 3.36 -9.28 -3.61
N PHE A 79 2.78 -8.07 -3.69
CA PHE A 79 1.36 -7.81 -3.47
C PHE A 79 0.83 -6.87 -4.57
N LEU A 80 -0.47 -6.92 -4.81
CA LEU A 80 -1.10 -6.03 -5.78
C LEU A 80 -1.25 -4.62 -5.19
N VAL A 81 -1.08 -3.60 -6.03
CA VAL A 81 -1.51 -2.23 -5.72
C VAL A 81 -2.61 -1.84 -6.71
N SER A 82 -3.76 -1.39 -6.20
CA SER A 82 -4.92 -0.96 -6.98
C SER A 82 -5.38 0.44 -6.60
N LEU A 83 -6.00 1.12 -7.56
CA LEU A 83 -6.57 2.48 -7.46
C LEU A 83 -8.10 2.44 -7.53
#